data_AF-F0SXF1-F1
#
_entry.id   AF-F0SXF1-F1
#
_cell.length_a   1.000
_cell.length_b   1.000
_cell.length_c   1.000
_cell.angle_alpha   90.00
_cell.angle_beta   90.00
_cell.angle_gamma   90.00
#
_symmetry.space_group_name_H-M   'P 1'
#
loop_
_entity.id
_entity.type
_entity.pdbx_description
1 polymer ?
#
loop_
_entity_poly.entity_id
_entity_poly.type
_entity_poly.pdbx_seq_one_letter_code
_entity_poly.pdbx_strand_id
1 'polypeptide(L)'
;MSEFERLTKIWKDEGYPLSTGASGYYARSETGYPIHGNIVDRLAQYEDLGSPEEVAKLAKAKEEGRLIVLPVPIGGSIYVPFRYQDLDNNIDEGVEELHLSGYCKEGEREFYMTYDDSGTNDIEPCEVYITKEEAEQALKVKGAEQCR
;
A
#
# COMPACT_ATOMS: atom_id res chain seq x y z
N MET A 1 -28.42 -12.59 -20.83
CA MET A 1 -28.48 -13.09 -19.45
C MET A 1 -27.08 -13.12 -18.88
N SER A 2 -26.87 -12.49 -17.74
CA SER A 2 -25.78 -12.83 -16.82
C SER A 2 -26.31 -12.51 -15.42
N GLU A 3 -26.74 -13.58 -14.76
CA GLU A 3 -27.28 -13.64 -13.40
C GLU A 3 -26.19 -13.30 -12.38
N PHE A 4 -25.92 -12.02 -12.18
CA PHE A 4 -25.38 -11.55 -10.91
C PHE A 4 -26.38 -10.57 -10.33
N GLU A 5 -27.57 -11.11 -10.01
CA GLU A 5 -28.57 -10.38 -9.26
C GLU A 5 -27.96 -9.92 -7.94
N ARG A 6 -28.08 -8.61 -7.69
CA ARG A 6 -27.72 -7.90 -6.47
C ARG A 6 -28.20 -8.67 -5.23
N LEU A 7 -27.33 -9.50 -4.66
CA LEU A 7 -27.66 -10.39 -3.53
C LEU A 7 -27.61 -9.73 -2.15
N THR A 8 -27.37 -8.42 -2.06
CA THR A 8 -27.25 -7.73 -0.76
C THR A 8 -27.97 -6.39 -0.74
N LYS A 9 -29.30 -6.40 -0.87
CA LYS A 9 -30.12 -5.39 -0.16
C LYS A 9 -30.29 -5.85 1.27
N ILE A 10 -29.29 -5.58 2.11
CA ILE A 10 -29.37 -5.85 3.55
C ILE A 10 -30.24 -4.75 4.18
N TRP A 11 -31.47 -5.09 4.51
CA TRP A 11 -32.36 -4.22 5.28
C TRP A 11 -31.90 -4.27 6.74
N LYS A 12 -31.45 -3.13 7.28
CA LYS A 12 -31.21 -2.96 8.73
C LYS A 12 -32.54 -2.69 9.43
N ASP A 13 -33.48 -3.61 9.34
CA ASP A 13 -34.75 -3.46 10.05
C ASP A 13 -34.69 -4.12 11.42
N GLU A 14 -35.20 -3.35 12.38
CA GLU A 14 -35.30 -3.50 13.83
C GLU A 14 -35.16 -4.94 14.36
N GLY A 15 -34.16 -5.14 15.22
CA GLY A 15 -33.85 -6.42 15.84
C GLY A 15 -35.01 -6.94 16.70
N TYR A 16 -35.38 -8.21 16.48
CA TYR A 16 -36.31 -8.92 17.36
C TYR A 16 -35.56 -9.53 18.56
N PRO A 17 -36.08 -9.41 19.79
CA PRO A 17 -35.46 -9.99 20.96
C PRO A 17 -35.57 -11.53 20.94
N LEU A 18 -34.45 -12.22 21.15
CA LEU A 18 -34.40 -13.67 21.32
C LEU A 18 -35.07 -14.08 22.65
N SER A 19 -35.80 -15.19 22.64
CA SER A 19 -36.43 -15.81 23.82
C SER A 19 -35.43 -16.44 24.82
N THR A 20 -34.13 -16.13 24.72
CA THR A 20 -33.07 -16.75 25.54
C THR A 20 -31.95 -15.78 25.98
N GLY A 21 -32.17 -14.46 25.89
CA GLY A 21 -31.25 -13.50 26.52
C GLY A 21 -29.90 -13.28 25.82
N ALA A 22 -29.74 -13.74 24.58
CA ALA A 22 -28.61 -13.36 23.74
C ALA A 22 -29.05 -12.25 22.76
N SER A 23 -28.38 -11.10 22.75
CA SER A 23 -28.61 -10.07 21.73
C SER A 23 -27.74 -10.34 20.52
N GLY A 24 -28.34 -10.73 19.40
CA GLY A 24 -27.66 -10.86 18.12
C GLY A 24 -28.54 -10.30 17.01
N TYR A 25 -27.94 -9.55 16.08
CA TYR A 25 -28.62 -9.09 14.88
C TYR A 25 -28.63 -10.22 13.85
N TYR A 26 -29.82 -10.59 13.35
CA TYR A 26 -29.95 -11.46 12.18
C TYR A 26 -30.46 -10.62 11.01
N ALA A 27 -29.67 -10.51 9.94
CA ALA A 27 -30.19 -10.08 8.65
C ALA A 27 -31.02 -11.25 8.07
N ARG A 28 -32.25 -10.97 7.62
CA ARG A 28 -33.13 -11.98 7.04
C ARG A 28 -32.81 -12.12 5.55
N SER A 29 -32.41 -13.31 5.10
CA SER A 29 -32.37 -13.63 3.68
C SER A 29 -33.80 -13.88 3.16
N GLU A 30 -34.01 -13.73 1.86
CA GLU A 30 -35.28 -14.10 1.19
C GLU A 30 -35.65 -15.58 1.38
N THR A 31 -34.67 -16.42 1.68
CA THR A 31 -34.83 -17.86 1.95
C THR A 31 -35.21 -18.20 3.38
N GLY A 32 -35.34 -17.21 4.27
CA GLY A 32 -35.79 -17.40 5.67
C GLY A 32 -34.75 -18.02 6.61
N TYR A 33 -33.50 -18.18 6.17
CA TYR A 33 -32.43 -18.69 7.03
C TYR A 33 -31.72 -17.55 7.77
N PRO A 34 -31.41 -17.73 9.08
CA PRO A 34 -30.69 -16.73 9.85
C PRO A 34 -29.25 -16.61 9.34
N ILE A 35 -28.89 -15.44 8.80
CA ILE A 35 -27.50 -15.12 8.48
C ILE A 35 -26.80 -14.74 9.78
N HIS A 36 -25.77 -15.50 10.17
CA HIS A 36 -24.98 -15.18 11.36
C HIS A 36 -24.28 -13.83 11.17
N GLY A 37 -24.43 -12.90 12.12
CA GLY A 37 -23.83 -11.55 12.08
C GLY A 37 -22.34 -11.56 11.72
N ASN A 38 -21.58 -12.52 12.24
CA ASN A 38 -20.15 -12.68 11.95
C ASN A 38 -19.81 -12.86 10.45
N ILE A 39 -20.71 -13.45 9.65
CA ILE A 39 -20.50 -13.61 8.20
C ILE A 39 -20.75 -12.29 7.49
N VAL A 40 -21.77 -11.54 7.91
CA VAL A 40 -22.10 -10.22 7.34
C VAL A 40 -21.00 -9.21 7.67
N ASP A 41 -20.53 -9.19 8.92
CA ASP A 41 -19.45 -8.31 9.37
C ASP A 41 -18.13 -8.59 8.63
N ARG A 42 -17.87 -9.86 8.30
CA ARG A 42 -16.73 -10.24 7.48
C ARG A 42 -16.89 -9.80 6.03
N LEU A 43 -18.08 -9.93 5.43
CA LEU A 43 -18.32 -9.50 4.06
C LEU A 43 -18.27 -7.97 3.90
N ALA A 44 -18.75 -7.23 4.90
CA ALA A 44 -18.68 -5.77 4.94
C ALA A 44 -17.25 -5.23 4.79
N GLN A 45 -16.24 -5.97 5.27
CA GLN A 45 -14.82 -5.60 5.13
C GLN A 45 -14.33 -5.60 3.67
N TYR A 46 -15.06 -6.25 2.76
CA TYR A 46 -14.68 -6.36 1.35
C TYR A 46 -15.54 -5.46 0.44
N GLU A 47 -16.54 -4.75 0.97
CA GLU A 47 -17.42 -3.89 0.15
C GLU A 47 -16.65 -2.74 -0.53
N ASP A 48 -15.57 -2.26 0.09
CA ASP A 48 -14.75 -1.14 -0.40
C ASP A 48 -13.58 -1.57 -1.31
N LEU A 49 -13.41 -2.87 -1.60
CA LEU A 49 -12.27 -3.38 -2.38
C LEU A 49 -12.44 -3.29 -3.90
N GLY A 50 -13.55 -2.72 -4.37
CA GLY A 50 -13.91 -2.64 -5.78
C GLY A 50 -14.68 -3.86 -6.29
N SER A 51 -14.87 -3.93 -7.60
CA SER A 51 -15.60 -5.03 -8.23
C SER A 51 -14.78 -6.34 -8.21
N PRO A 52 -15.44 -7.52 -8.17
CA PRO A 52 -14.74 -8.80 -8.28
C PRO A 52 -13.85 -8.93 -9.52
N GLU A 53 -14.23 -8.25 -10.62
CA GLU A 53 -13.45 -8.23 -11.86
C GLU A 53 -12.13 -7.45 -11.70
N GLU A 54 -12.15 -6.30 -11.01
CA GLU A 54 -10.94 -5.52 -10.72
C GLU A 54 -9.98 -6.31 -9.84
N VAL A 55 -10.50 -6.97 -8.80
CA VAL A 55 -9.70 -7.82 -7.90
C VAL A 55 -9.08 -8.99 -8.68
N ALA A 56 -9.84 -9.62 -9.58
CA ALA A 56 -9.33 -10.69 -10.43
C ALA A 56 -8.21 -10.22 -11.38
N LYS A 57 -8.34 -9.01 -11.95
CA LYS A 57 -7.29 -8.40 -12.79
C LYS A 57 -6.00 -8.13 -12.00
N LEU A 58 -6.12 -7.62 -10.78
CA LEU A 58 -4.97 -7.38 -9.89
C LEU A 58 -4.30 -8.69 -9.46
N ALA A 59 -5.10 -9.71 -9.10
CA ALA A 59 -4.57 -11.02 -8.74
C ALA A 59 -3.79 -11.66 -9.90
N LYS A 60 -4.35 -11.61 -11.11
CA LYS A 60 -3.67 -12.08 -12.32
C LYS A 60 -2.40 -11.29 -12.62
N ALA A 61 -2.43 -9.96 -12.49
CA ALA A 61 -1.23 -9.13 -12.67
C ALA A 61 -0.13 -9.45 -11.67
N LYS A 62 -0.48 -9.79 -10.43
CA LYS A 62 0.46 -10.25 -9.40
C LYS A 62 1.06 -11.60 -9.74
N GLU A 63 0.26 -12.56 -10.19
CA GLU A 63 0.74 -13.89 -10.63
C GLU A 63 1.69 -13.79 -11.83
N GLU A 64 1.39 -12.90 -12.78
CA GLU A 64 2.22 -12.62 -13.95
C GLU A 64 3.45 -11.74 -13.63
N GLY A 65 3.65 -11.33 -12.38
CA GLY A 65 4.79 -10.50 -11.97
C GLY A 65 4.76 -9.07 -12.51
N ARG A 66 3.60 -8.58 -12.96
CA ARG A 66 3.40 -7.22 -13.48
C ARG A 66 3.00 -6.20 -12.41
N LEU A 67 2.67 -6.67 -11.21
CA LEU A 67 2.24 -5.82 -10.10
C LEU A 67 3.42 -5.52 -9.16
N ILE A 68 3.70 -4.24 -8.98
CA ILE A 68 4.65 -3.73 -7.98
C ILE A 68 3.93 -2.79 -7.02
N VAL A 69 4.31 -2.83 -5.74
CA VAL A 69 3.86 -1.88 -4.73
C VAL A 69 4.95 -0.83 -4.60
N LEU A 70 4.60 0.42 -4.91
CA LEU A 70 5.49 1.56 -4.77
C LEU A 70 5.44 2.09 -3.32
N PRO A 71 6.52 2.72 -2.83
CA PRO A 71 6.55 3.27 -1.47
C PRO A 71 5.56 4.43 -1.29
N VAL A 72 5.36 5.20 -2.37
CA VAL A 72 4.41 6.32 -2.45
C VAL A 72 3.76 6.33 -3.85
N PRO A 73 2.64 7.04 -4.04
CA PRO A 73 2.10 7.28 -5.38
C PRO A 73 3.11 8.00 -6.29
N ILE A 74 2.97 7.85 -7.60
CA ILE A 74 3.73 8.66 -8.56
C ILE A 74 3.45 10.14 -8.32
N GLY A 75 4.52 10.94 -8.27
CA GLY A 75 4.52 12.34 -7.87
C GLY A 75 4.58 12.56 -6.35
N GLY A 76 4.58 11.50 -5.54
CA GLY A 76 4.78 11.60 -4.09
C GLY A 76 6.25 11.83 -3.73
N SER A 77 6.46 12.53 -2.62
CA SER A 77 7.80 12.76 -2.07
C SER A 77 8.39 11.49 -1.46
N ILE A 78 9.68 11.30 -1.70
CA ILE A 78 10.54 10.31 -1.07
C ILE A 78 11.80 11.02 -0.57
N TYR A 79 12.47 10.43 0.42
CA TYR A 79 13.65 11.01 1.05
C TYR A 79 14.84 10.06 0.89
N VAL A 80 15.96 10.60 0.44
CA VAL A 80 17.18 9.83 0.17
C VAL A 80 18.34 10.44 0.94
N PRO A 81 18.95 9.70 1.89
CA PRO A 81 20.14 10.16 2.56
C PRO A 81 21.36 10.04 1.64
N PHE A 82 22.15 11.11 1.53
CA PHE A 82 23.37 11.13 0.75
C PHE A 82 24.58 11.43 1.64
N ARG A 83 25.72 10.91 1.21
CA ARG A 83 27.03 11.21 1.79
C ARG A 83 28.08 11.02 0.71
N TYR A 84 28.73 12.09 0.27
CA TYR A 84 29.81 12.01 -0.70
C TYR A 84 30.99 12.86 -0.26
N GLN A 85 32.17 12.46 -0.74
CA GLN A 85 33.42 13.15 -0.48
C GLN A 85 33.83 13.89 -1.77
N ASP A 86 34.07 15.19 -1.67
CA ASP A 86 34.57 15.98 -2.78
C ASP A 86 36.06 15.71 -3.07
N LEU A 87 36.60 16.33 -4.12
CA LEU A 87 38.00 16.19 -4.52
C LEU A 87 39.00 16.77 -3.50
N ASP A 88 38.54 17.67 -2.62
CA ASP A 88 39.32 18.32 -1.58
C ASP A 88 39.23 17.58 -0.23
N ASN A 89 38.55 16.43 -0.19
CA ASN A 89 38.26 15.62 0.99
C ASN A 89 37.28 16.23 1.99
N ASN A 90 36.45 17.20 1.57
CA ASN A 90 35.31 17.59 2.37
C ASN A 90 34.19 16.55 2.20
N ILE A 91 33.51 16.25 3.29
CA ILE A 91 32.34 15.36 3.29
C ILE A 91 31.11 16.25 3.30
N ASP A 92 30.24 16.06 2.31
CA ASP A 92 28.90 16.63 2.28
C ASP A 92 27.89 15.51 2.53
N GLU A 93 27.01 15.72 3.49
CA GLU A 93 26.02 14.73 3.90
C GLU A 93 24.69 15.40 4.26
N GLY A 94 23.60 14.74 3.92
CA GLY A 94 22.28 15.29 4.10
C GLY A 94 21.18 14.35 3.66
N VAL A 95 19.96 14.89 3.57
CA VAL A 95 18.79 14.19 3.05
C VAL A 95 18.19 15.04 1.95
N GLU A 96 18.05 14.46 0.78
CA GLU A 96 17.36 15.04 -0.36
C GLU A 96 15.89 14.62 -0.35
N GLU A 97 15.02 15.55 -0.71
CA GLU A 97 13.62 15.27 -1.04
C GLU A 97 13.51 15.17 -2.57
N LEU A 98 13.03 14.03 -3.05
CA LEU A 98 12.83 13.74 -4.47
C LEU A 98 11.39 13.31 -4.70
N HIS A 99 10.90 13.43 -5.94
CA HIS A 99 9.57 12.97 -6.31
C HIS A 99 9.65 11.69 -7.15
N LEU A 100 8.85 10.68 -6.79
CA LEU A 100 8.81 9.42 -7.51
C LEU A 100 8.15 9.59 -8.89
N SER A 101 8.83 9.26 -9.99
CA SER A 101 8.24 9.28 -11.34
C SER A 101 7.95 7.90 -11.90
N GLY A 102 8.63 6.86 -11.41
CA GLY A 102 8.39 5.51 -11.87
C GLY A 102 9.29 4.46 -11.23
N TYR A 103 9.19 3.25 -11.76
CA TYR A 103 10.02 2.10 -11.39
C TYR A 103 10.50 1.41 -12.67
N CYS A 104 11.77 1.02 -12.68
CA CYS A 104 12.37 0.26 -13.76
C CYS A 104 13.01 -1.03 -13.22
N LYS A 105 12.88 -2.10 -14.00
CA LYS A 105 13.59 -3.36 -13.79
C LYS A 105 14.32 -3.74 -15.07
N GLU A 106 15.65 -3.62 -15.05
CA GLU A 106 16.53 -3.94 -16.16
C GLU A 106 17.36 -5.18 -15.80
N GLY A 107 16.86 -6.35 -16.21
CA GLY A 107 17.46 -7.63 -15.82
C GLY A 107 17.38 -7.84 -14.31
N GLU A 108 18.53 -7.85 -13.65
CA GLU A 108 18.66 -8.00 -12.20
C GLU A 108 18.68 -6.66 -11.44
N ARG A 109 18.82 -5.53 -12.15
CA ARG A 109 18.85 -4.20 -11.53
C ARG A 109 17.43 -3.64 -11.42
N GLU A 110 17.08 -3.18 -10.24
CA GLU A 110 15.81 -2.51 -9.95
C GLU A 110 16.10 -1.12 -9.39
N PHE A 111 15.39 -0.10 -9.88
CA PHE A 111 15.54 1.28 -9.42
C PHE A 111 14.27 2.08 -9.59
N TYR A 112 14.11 3.10 -8.76
CA TYR A 112 13.10 4.13 -8.92
C TYR A 112 13.64 5.25 -9.78
N MET A 113 12.81 5.71 -10.71
CA MET A 113 13.04 6.96 -11.42
C MET A 113 12.47 8.09 -10.56
N THR A 114 13.23 9.17 -10.44
CA THR A 114 12.89 10.30 -9.58
C THR A 114 13.17 11.63 -10.25
N TYR A 115 12.61 12.71 -9.73
CA TYR A 115 12.89 14.07 -10.19
C TYR A 115 12.81 15.11 -9.07
N ASP A 116 13.51 16.22 -9.29
CA ASP A 116 13.47 17.45 -8.51
C ASP A 116 13.58 18.66 -9.45
N ASP A 117 13.85 19.84 -8.89
CA ASP A 117 14.08 21.06 -9.68
C ASP A 117 15.41 21.02 -10.47
N SER A 118 16.34 20.14 -10.08
CA SER A 118 17.68 20.02 -10.65
C SER A 118 17.74 19.03 -11.81
N GLY A 119 16.84 18.04 -11.85
CA GLY A 119 16.77 17.06 -12.93
C GLY A 119 16.10 15.75 -12.52
N THR A 120 16.62 14.65 -13.06
CA THR A 120 16.11 13.30 -12.83
C THR A 120 17.22 12.39 -12.35
N ASN A 121 16.93 11.54 -11.37
CA ASN A 121 17.90 10.60 -10.79
C ASN A 121 17.32 9.18 -10.74
N ASP A 122 18.21 8.19 -10.84
CA ASP A 122 17.90 6.78 -10.61
C ASP A 122 18.31 6.40 -9.19
N ILE A 123 17.36 5.99 -8.36
CA ILE A 123 17.59 5.69 -6.93
C ILE A 123 17.32 4.21 -6.67
N GLU A 124 18.21 3.54 -5.94
CA GLU A 124 18.01 2.15 -5.54
C GLU A 124 16.88 2.03 -4.51
N PRO A 125 16.00 1.02 -4.60
CA PRO A 125 14.83 0.93 -3.71
C PRO A 125 15.17 0.81 -2.22
N CYS A 126 16.36 0.30 -1.89
CA CYS A 126 16.82 0.14 -0.51
C CYS A 126 17.31 1.45 0.14
N GLU A 127 17.43 2.53 -0.63
CA GLU A 127 17.92 3.84 -0.16
C GLU A 127 16.78 4.86 0.03
N VAL A 128 15.54 4.46 -0.23
CA VAL A 128 14.37 5.32 -0.18
C VAL A 128 13.65 5.22 1.16
N TYR A 129 13.30 6.38 1.71
CA TYR A 129 12.45 6.52 2.90
C TYR A 129 11.21 7.35 2.58
N ILE A 130 10.11 7.07 3.28
CA ILE A 130 8.83 7.80 3.09
C ILE A 130 8.83 9.09 3.92
N THR A 131 9.60 9.14 5.01
CA THR A 131 9.71 10.31 5.87
C THR A 131 11.14 10.82 5.96
N LYS A 132 11.28 12.14 6.13
CA LYS A 132 12.59 12.79 6.29
C LYS A 132 13.29 12.31 7.56
N GLU A 133 12.54 12.15 8.65
CA GLU A 133 13.07 11.72 9.94
C GLU A 133 13.68 10.31 9.89
N GLU A 134 13.05 9.38 9.16
CA GLU A 134 13.60 8.03 8.95
C GLU A 134 14.90 8.08 8.14
N ALA A 135 14.95 8.89 7.08
CA ALA A 135 16.17 9.08 6.29
C ALA A 135 17.32 9.67 7.11
N GLU A 136 17.05 10.69 7.93
CA GLU A 136 18.05 11.30 8.81
C GLU A 136 18.58 10.32 9.87
N GLN A 137 17.71 9.45 10.40
CA GLN A 137 18.13 8.39 11.32
C GLN A 137 19.01 7.35 10.61
N ALA A 138 18.64 6.95 9.40
CA ALA A 138 19.43 6.02 8.61
C ALA A 138 20.81 6.57 8.25
N LEU A 139 20.91 7.87 7.94
CA LEU A 139 22.18 8.54 7.68
C LEU A 139 23.12 8.46 8.89
N LYS A 140 22.60 8.70 10.10
CA LYS A 140 23.38 8.61 11.35
C LYS A 140 23.91 7.20 11.61
N VAL A 141 23.13 6.17 11.28
CA VAL A 141 23.55 4.76 11.42
C VAL A 141 24.62 4.41 10.38
N LYS A 142 24.40 4.75 9.09
CA LYS A 142 25.39 4.54 8.02
C LYS A 142 26.72 5.25 8.32
N GLY A 143 26.66 6.46 8.87
CA GLY A 143 27.84 7.20 9.34
C GLY A 143 28.58 6.52 10.49
N ALA A 144 27.88 5.76 11.35
CA ALA A 144 28.46 5.03 12.48
C ALA A 144 29.08 3.67 12.08
N GLU A 145 28.54 3.00 11.06
CA GLU A 145 29.08 1.72 10.56
C GLU A 145 30.42 1.90 9.82
N GLN A 146 30.68 3.06 9.21
CA GLN A 146 31.98 3.38 8.58
C GLN A 146 33.08 3.80 9.57
N CYS A 147 32.75 3.99 10.86
CA CYS A 147 33.69 4.40 11.92
C CYS A 147 34.15 3.24 12.84
N ARG A 148 33.95 1.97 12.44
CA ARG A 148 34.46 0.78 13.16
C ARG A 148 35.60 0.09 12.43
#